data_AF-A0A924TT48-F1
#
_entry.id   AF-A0A924TT48-F1
#
_cell.length_a   1.000
_cell.length_b   1.000
_cell.length_c   1.000
_cell.angle_alpha   90.00
_cell.angle_beta   90.00
_cell.angle_gamma   90.00
#
_symmetry.space_group_name_H-M   'P 1'
#
loop_
_entity.id
_entity.type
_entity.pdbx_description
1 polymer ?
#
loop_
_entity_poly.entity_id
_entity_poly.type
_entity_poly.pdbx_seq_one_letter_code
_entity_poly.pdbx_strand_id
1 'polypeptide(L)'
;MLLLLVAGMAWPIVGGPFARERLAQAGHDLSVRQAHWADALAQRDADWGTTLFGMGLGRFPESHFWRSQEPRRAASFQLMHEGDQRYLRLGAGSPIYVEQGVDLARDTDYRVRARLRSNVAGGTLSVTLCQKWLLTSMACSVVTLASGPTAGAWQTVEAKLPARGLTAQPWFAYRPLKLSLVTPAQSLSMDIDDVELVADAGASVLANGDFAAGLDRWFFATDVDPPWHIHSLPVALLFDLGWFGLLAWTVLVVLVLARGAHAAWQGSPTALAALAAVLAFGVSGSLNTLIDAPRFLFLLLWLSWLAARGSEQRPTPANTRSL
;
A
#
# COMPACT_ATOMS: atom_id res chain seq x y z
N MET A 1 -38.90 11.24 -0.39
CA MET A 1 -38.47 11.43 -1.79
C MET A 1 -36.99 11.16 -1.98
N LEU A 2 -36.09 11.80 -1.21
CA LEU A 2 -34.63 11.57 -1.31
C LEU A 2 -34.21 10.10 -1.05
N LEU A 3 -34.72 9.47 0.01
CA LEU A 3 -34.42 8.04 0.31
C LEU A 3 -34.90 7.08 -0.79
N LEU A 4 -36.04 7.38 -1.42
CA LEU A 4 -36.57 6.57 -2.54
C LEU A 4 -35.74 6.77 -3.81
N LEU A 5 -35.23 7.98 -4.04
CA LEU A 5 -34.30 8.26 -5.14
C LEU A 5 -32.95 7.56 -4.91
N VAL A 6 -32.41 7.61 -3.69
CA VAL A 6 -31.18 6.89 -3.32
C VAL A 6 -31.37 5.38 -3.46
N ALA A 7 -32.47 4.81 -2.97
CA ALA A 7 -32.79 3.40 -3.11
C ALA A 7 -32.98 2.99 -4.59
N GLY A 8 -33.67 3.81 -5.38
CA GLY A 8 -33.86 3.58 -6.81
C GLY A 8 -32.56 3.61 -7.61
N MET A 9 -31.63 4.51 -7.27
CA MET A 9 -30.29 4.58 -7.89
C MET A 9 -29.38 3.42 -7.47
N ALA A 10 -29.51 2.95 -6.22
CA ALA A 10 -28.72 1.82 -5.70
C ALA A 10 -29.20 0.46 -6.22
N TRP A 11 -30.48 0.33 -6.59
CA TRP A 11 -31.09 -0.94 -7.02
C TRP A 11 -30.35 -1.67 -8.15
N PRO A 12 -30.03 -1.05 -9.31
CA PRO A 12 -29.31 -1.73 -10.38
C PRO A 12 -27.87 -2.13 -9.97
N ILE A 13 -27.28 -1.42 -9.02
CA ILE A 13 -25.94 -1.70 -8.50
C ILE A 13 -25.99 -2.94 -7.59
N VAL A 14 -26.95 -2.99 -6.66
CA VAL A 14 -27.11 -4.10 -5.70
C VAL A 14 -27.70 -5.35 -6.35
N GLY A 15 -28.60 -5.19 -7.31
CA GLY A 15 -29.26 -6.29 -8.03
C GLY A 15 -28.43 -6.90 -9.16
N GLY A 16 -27.32 -6.27 -9.54
CA GLY A 16 -26.44 -6.75 -10.61
C GLY A 16 -25.76 -8.08 -10.27
N PRO A 17 -25.40 -8.90 -11.28
CA PRO A 17 -24.79 -10.21 -11.07
C PRO A 17 -23.49 -10.14 -10.25
N PHE A 18 -22.68 -9.10 -10.46
CA PHE A 18 -21.45 -8.88 -9.68
C PHE A 18 -21.72 -8.64 -8.19
N ALA A 19 -22.68 -7.76 -7.85
CA ALA A 19 -22.99 -7.47 -6.44
C ALA A 19 -23.60 -8.67 -5.73
N ARG A 20 -24.43 -9.45 -6.43
CA ARG A 20 -24.96 -10.72 -5.92
C ARG A 20 -23.85 -11.73 -5.63
N GLU A 21 -22.89 -11.89 -6.53
CA GLU A 21 -21.73 -12.76 -6.33
C GLU A 21 -20.91 -12.32 -5.11
N ARG A 22 -20.62 -11.02 -5.00
CA ARG A 22 -19.92 -10.45 -3.83
C ARG A 22 -20.66 -10.67 -2.53
N LEU A 23 -21.98 -10.51 -2.53
CA LEU A 23 -22.80 -10.73 -1.33
C LEU A 23 -22.83 -12.22 -0.95
N ALA A 24 -22.88 -13.12 -1.93
CA ALA A 24 -22.84 -14.57 -1.70
C ALA A 24 -21.50 -15.03 -1.11
N GLN A 25 -20.40 -14.37 -1.49
CA GLN A 25 -19.05 -14.68 -1.00
C GLN A 25 -18.72 -14.03 0.36
N ALA A 26 -19.51 -13.07 0.85
CA ALA A 26 -19.19 -12.28 2.04
C ALA A 26 -18.90 -13.12 3.30
N GLY A 27 -19.62 -14.24 3.50
CA GLY A 27 -19.39 -15.13 4.65
C GLY A 27 -18.05 -15.85 4.58
N HIS A 28 -17.67 -16.34 3.39
CA HIS A 28 -16.37 -16.96 3.15
C HIS A 28 -15.23 -15.92 3.27
N ASP A 29 -15.43 -14.72 2.74
CA ASP A 29 -14.44 -13.63 2.86
C ASP A 29 -14.21 -13.24 4.33
N LEU A 30 -15.27 -13.23 5.15
CA LEU A 30 -15.14 -12.96 6.58
C LEU A 30 -14.37 -14.06 7.31
N SER A 31 -14.60 -15.34 7.00
CA SER A 31 -13.87 -16.44 7.67
C SER A 31 -12.38 -16.42 7.33
N VAL A 32 -12.03 -16.13 6.08
CA VAL A 32 -10.63 -15.95 5.64
C VAL A 32 -9.98 -14.79 6.41
N ARG A 33 -10.68 -13.66 6.55
CA ARG A 33 -10.18 -12.50 7.32
C ARG A 33 -10.00 -12.81 8.79
N GLN A 34 -10.94 -13.52 9.41
CA GLN A 34 -10.82 -13.92 10.81
C GLN A 34 -9.64 -14.84 11.05
N ALA A 35 -9.39 -15.79 10.15
CA ALA A 35 -8.21 -16.66 10.21
C ALA A 35 -6.92 -15.83 10.10
N HIS A 36 -6.87 -14.87 9.17
CA HIS A 36 -5.75 -13.94 9.02
C HIS A 36 -5.52 -13.09 10.28
N TRP A 37 -6.57 -12.55 10.89
CA TRP A 37 -6.47 -11.78 12.14
C TRP A 37 -6.01 -12.62 13.32
N ALA A 38 -6.48 -13.87 13.41
CA ALA A 38 -6.06 -14.81 14.44
C ALA A 38 -4.58 -15.16 14.29
N ASP A 39 -4.12 -15.43 13.06
CA ASP A 39 -2.70 -15.64 12.76
C ASP A 39 -1.88 -14.40 13.16
N ALA A 40 -2.28 -13.20 12.73
CA ALA A 40 -1.60 -11.95 13.08
C ALA A 40 -1.40 -11.78 14.60
N LEU A 41 -2.46 -11.99 15.39
CA LEU A 41 -2.36 -11.88 16.86
C LEU A 41 -1.52 -13.00 17.50
N ALA A 42 -1.50 -14.19 16.92
CA ALA A 42 -0.70 -15.32 17.38
C ALA A 42 0.81 -15.10 17.15
N GLN A 43 1.19 -14.21 16.25
CA GLN A 43 2.60 -13.89 16.00
C GLN A 43 3.25 -13.02 17.09
N ARG A 44 2.46 -12.40 17.98
CA ARG A 44 2.95 -11.49 19.03
C ARG A 44 3.82 -12.21 20.07
N ASP A 45 4.80 -11.51 20.61
CA ASP A 45 5.58 -12.03 21.74
C ASP A 45 4.71 -12.24 22.98
N ALA A 46 4.97 -13.34 23.70
CA ALA A 46 4.21 -13.75 24.88
C ALA A 46 4.73 -13.08 26.17
N ASP A 47 4.83 -11.75 26.16
CA ASP A 47 5.31 -10.95 27.29
C ASP A 47 4.38 -9.77 27.63
N TRP A 48 4.53 -9.24 28.85
CA TRP A 48 3.68 -8.16 29.35
C TRP A 48 3.91 -6.84 28.62
N GLY A 49 5.13 -6.58 28.14
CA GLY A 49 5.49 -5.40 27.39
C GLY A 49 4.74 -5.35 26.07
N THR A 50 4.84 -6.43 25.29
CA THR A 50 4.08 -6.60 24.03
C THR A 50 2.58 -6.60 24.26
N THR A 51 2.10 -7.15 25.38
CA THR A 51 0.68 -7.12 25.73
C THR A 51 0.16 -5.70 25.90
N LEU A 52 0.88 -4.84 26.64
CA LEU A 52 0.46 -3.48 26.96
C LEU A 52 0.76 -2.47 25.85
N PHE A 53 1.93 -2.56 25.22
CA PHE A 53 2.47 -1.58 24.28
C PHE A 53 2.54 -2.06 22.83
N GLY A 54 2.23 -3.33 22.57
CA GLY A 54 2.25 -3.92 21.23
C GLY A 54 3.65 -4.31 20.76
N MET A 55 3.72 -4.83 19.54
CA MET A 55 4.97 -5.22 18.87
C MET A 55 5.77 -4.00 18.38
N GLY A 56 5.11 -2.84 18.27
CA GLY A 56 5.65 -1.62 17.66
C GLY A 56 5.19 -1.43 16.22
N LEU A 57 5.02 -0.16 15.83
CA LEU A 57 4.55 0.24 14.50
C LEU A 57 5.43 -0.33 13.38
N GLY A 58 4.80 -0.92 12.37
CA GLY A 58 5.48 -1.41 11.17
C GLY A 58 6.21 -2.75 11.34
N ARG A 59 6.03 -3.43 12.48
CA ARG A 59 6.63 -4.77 12.72
C ARG A 59 5.86 -5.91 12.07
N PHE A 60 4.62 -5.68 11.64
CA PHE A 60 3.78 -6.74 11.09
C PHE A 60 4.40 -7.46 9.88
N PRO A 61 4.93 -6.81 8.83
CA PRO A 61 5.48 -7.54 7.68
C PRO A 61 6.67 -8.44 8.03
N GLU A 62 7.55 -7.97 8.92
CA GLU A 62 8.68 -8.76 9.44
C GLU A 62 8.18 -9.97 10.26
N SER A 63 7.25 -9.72 11.18
CA SER A 63 6.64 -10.77 12.00
C SER A 63 5.91 -11.80 11.15
N HIS A 64 5.15 -11.35 10.14
CA HIS A 64 4.41 -12.20 9.22
C HIS A 64 5.36 -13.12 8.45
N PHE A 65 6.44 -12.56 7.92
CA PHE A 65 7.47 -13.34 7.21
C PHE A 65 8.06 -14.49 8.06
N TRP A 66 8.35 -14.23 9.34
CA TRP A 66 9.03 -15.21 10.21
C TRP A 66 8.09 -16.13 10.99
N ARG A 67 6.90 -15.67 11.36
CA ARG A 67 6.03 -16.31 12.36
C ARG A 67 4.65 -16.71 11.84
N SER A 68 4.20 -16.18 10.68
CA SER A 68 2.88 -16.53 10.14
C SER A 68 2.82 -17.99 9.70
N GLN A 69 1.66 -18.59 9.90
CA GLN A 69 1.30 -19.91 9.35
C GLN A 69 0.68 -19.80 7.96
N GLU A 70 0.47 -18.59 7.44
CA GLU A 70 -0.07 -18.41 6.10
C GLU A 70 0.92 -18.87 5.02
N PRO A 71 0.43 -19.49 3.92
CA PRO A 71 1.30 -20.03 2.88
C PRO A 71 2.03 -18.93 2.09
N ARG A 72 1.43 -17.75 1.98
CA ARG A 72 2.01 -16.61 1.26
C ARG A 72 2.88 -15.80 2.22
N ARG A 73 4.18 -15.72 1.94
CA ARG A 73 5.11 -14.85 2.69
C ARG A 73 5.47 -13.62 1.87
N ALA A 74 5.74 -12.49 2.51
CA ALA A 74 6.30 -11.33 1.84
C ALA A 74 7.66 -11.69 1.20
N ALA A 75 7.95 -11.21 -0.01
CA ALA A 75 9.35 -11.17 -0.42
C ALA A 75 10.06 -10.04 0.32
N SER A 76 11.35 -10.24 0.62
CA SER A 76 12.18 -9.21 1.24
C SER A 76 12.81 -8.29 0.19
N PHE A 77 13.00 -7.04 0.56
CA PHE A 77 13.88 -6.12 -0.16
C PHE A 77 14.74 -5.35 0.84
N GLN A 78 15.99 -5.11 0.50
CA GLN A 78 16.91 -4.39 1.38
C GLN A 78 17.96 -3.65 0.56
N LEU A 79 18.32 -2.45 1.00
CA LEU A 79 19.56 -1.81 0.57
C LEU A 79 20.72 -2.41 1.36
N MET A 80 21.65 -3.01 0.63
CA MET A 80 22.86 -3.59 1.15
C MET A 80 24.05 -2.68 0.83
N HIS A 81 25.17 -2.89 1.52
CA HIS A 81 26.42 -2.21 1.21
C HIS A 81 27.61 -3.18 1.31
N GLU A 82 28.56 -3.03 0.40
CA GLU A 82 29.86 -3.71 0.39
C GLU A 82 30.96 -2.66 0.15
N GLY A 83 31.68 -2.28 1.20
CA GLY A 83 32.54 -1.09 1.16
C GLY A 83 31.71 0.16 0.86
N ASP A 84 32.11 0.90 -0.18
CA ASP A 84 31.40 2.10 -0.64
C ASP A 84 30.28 1.80 -1.66
N GLN A 85 30.16 0.56 -2.14
CA GLN A 85 29.10 0.18 -3.08
C GLN A 85 27.80 -0.11 -2.35
N ARG A 86 26.70 0.46 -2.83
CA ARG A 86 25.33 0.13 -2.40
C ARG A 86 24.63 -0.64 -3.49
N TYR A 87 23.76 -1.56 -3.12
CA TYR A 87 22.98 -2.34 -4.08
C TYR A 87 21.65 -2.78 -3.48
N LEU A 88 20.70 -3.08 -4.35
CA LEU A 88 19.39 -3.59 -3.96
C LEU A 88 19.44 -5.11 -3.90
N ARG A 89 19.07 -5.69 -2.75
CA ARG A 89 18.81 -7.13 -2.61
C ARG A 89 17.31 -7.38 -2.63
N LEU A 90 16.87 -8.25 -3.52
CA LEU A 90 15.52 -8.81 -3.56
C LEU A 90 15.56 -10.29 -3.14
N GLY A 91 14.72 -10.66 -2.19
CA GLY A 91 14.58 -12.03 -1.71
C GLY A 91 13.41 -12.78 -2.35
N ALA A 92 13.32 -14.08 -2.06
CA ALA A 92 12.16 -14.89 -2.42
C ALA A 92 10.93 -14.58 -1.56
N GLY A 93 9.76 -14.83 -2.14
CA GLY A 93 8.46 -14.68 -1.48
C GLY A 93 7.38 -14.30 -2.49
N SER A 94 6.27 -13.77 -1.98
CA SER A 94 5.21 -13.20 -2.80
C SER A 94 5.75 -12.02 -3.60
N PRO A 95 5.34 -11.83 -4.87
CA PRO A 95 5.91 -10.81 -5.74
C PRO A 95 5.89 -9.41 -5.13
N ILE A 96 7.05 -8.76 -5.20
CA ILE A 96 7.24 -7.36 -4.88
C ILE A 96 7.83 -6.66 -6.10
N TYR A 97 7.54 -5.38 -6.22
CA TYR A 97 7.99 -4.54 -7.30
C TYR A 97 8.79 -3.40 -6.69
N VAL A 98 10.04 -3.25 -7.12
CA VAL A 98 10.81 -2.03 -6.86
C VAL A 98 10.78 -1.20 -8.14
N GLU A 99 9.99 -0.14 -8.11
CA GLU A 99 9.53 0.58 -9.29
C GLU A 99 10.07 2.01 -9.38
N GLN A 100 10.41 2.46 -10.58
CA GLN A 100 10.70 3.85 -10.87
C GLN A 100 9.81 4.34 -12.01
N GLY A 101 9.22 5.54 -11.84
CA GLY A 101 8.53 6.22 -12.93
C GLY A 101 9.52 6.71 -13.99
N VAL A 102 9.25 6.43 -15.26
CA VAL A 102 10.15 6.73 -16.37
C VAL A 102 9.45 7.54 -17.46
N ASP A 103 10.18 8.50 -18.02
CA ASP A 103 9.75 9.26 -19.19
C ASP A 103 10.50 8.76 -20.42
N LEU A 104 9.76 8.15 -21.35
CA LEU A 104 10.34 7.55 -22.55
C LEU A 104 10.11 8.44 -23.77
N ALA A 105 11.09 8.42 -24.67
CA ALA A 105 10.96 8.98 -26.00
C ALA A 105 9.91 8.20 -26.80
N ARG A 106 9.21 8.90 -27.70
CA ARG A 106 8.18 8.26 -28.53
C ARG A 106 8.80 7.26 -29.50
N ASP A 107 8.08 6.16 -29.69
CA ASP A 107 8.40 5.11 -30.69
C ASP A 107 9.86 4.59 -30.63
N THR A 108 10.43 4.62 -29.43
CA THR A 108 11.81 4.22 -29.18
C THR A 108 11.83 2.93 -28.38
N ASP A 109 12.64 1.96 -28.82
CA ASP A 109 12.94 0.77 -28.02
C ASP A 109 14.15 1.05 -27.14
N TYR A 110 14.20 0.37 -25.98
CA TYR A 110 15.24 0.58 -25.00
C TYR A 110 16.03 -0.70 -24.77
N ARG A 111 17.19 -0.54 -24.15
CA ARG A 111 17.98 -1.63 -23.58
C ARG A 111 18.01 -1.44 -22.08
N VAL A 112 17.68 -2.48 -21.34
CA VAL A 112 17.97 -2.54 -19.92
C VAL A 112 19.34 -3.17 -19.74
N ARG A 113 20.19 -2.53 -18.94
CA ARG A 113 21.48 -3.06 -18.49
C ARG A 113 21.50 -3.03 -16.98
N ALA A 114 22.04 -4.07 -16.34
CA ALA A 114 22.20 -4.12 -14.90
C ALA A 114 23.40 -5.00 -14.53
N ARG A 115 23.99 -4.77 -13.35
CA ARG A 115 24.83 -5.76 -12.67
C ARG A 115 23.93 -6.62 -11.80
N LEU A 116 24.02 -7.93 -11.95
CA LEU A 116 23.30 -8.89 -11.13
C LEU A 116 24.27 -9.82 -10.41
N ARG A 117 23.94 -10.18 -9.17
CA ARG A 117 24.59 -11.26 -8.43
C ARG A 117 23.53 -12.11 -7.75
N SER A 118 23.44 -13.36 -8.16
CA SER A 118 22.48 -14.33 -7.63
C SER A 118 23.18 -15.33 -6.72
N ASN A 119 22.49 -15.79 -5.68
CA ASN A 119 22.99 -16.89 -4.82
C ASN A 119 22.89 -18.28 -5.49
N VAL A 120 22.18 -18.38 -6.62
CA VAL A 120 22.07 -19.59 -7.45
C VAL A 120 22.55 -19.30 -8.88
N ALA A 121 23.16 -20.29 -9.52
CA ALA A 121 23.55 -20.20 -10.91
C ALA A 121 22.32 -20.00 -11.81
N GLY A 122 22.38 -19.05 -12.75
CA GLY A 122 21.26 -18.80 -13.66
C GLY A 122 20.02 -18.17 -13.01
N GLY A 123 20.14 -17.60 -11.80
CA GLY A 123 19.04 -16.87 -11.17
C GLY A 123 18.53 -15.74 -12.07
N THR A 124 17.23 -15.46 -12.02
CA THR A 124 16.59 -14.53 -12.96
C THR A 124 15.99 -13.32 -12.26
N LEU A 125 16.01 -12.18 -12.95
CA LEU A 125 15.34 -10.94 -12.62
C LEU A 125 14.38 -10.60 -13.75
N SER A 126 13.10 -10.42 -13.44
CA SER A 126 12.13 -9.88 -14.38
C SER A 126 12.14 -8.36 -14.30
N VAL A 127 12.31 -7.71 -15.44
CA VAL A 127 12.17 -6.26 -15.59
C VAL A 127 10.91 -6.01 -16.40
N THR A 128 9.95 -5.32 -15.80
CA THR A 128 8.69 -4.97 -16.45
C THR A 128 8.63 -3.47 -16.70
N LEU A 129 8.07 -3.08 -17.83
CA LEU A 129 7.77 -1.69 -18.17
C LEU A 129 6.30 -1.61 -18.53
N CYS A 130 5.51 -0.98 -17.68
CA CYS A 130 4.05 -0.96 -17.78
C CYS A 130 3.50 0.45 -17.69
N GLN A 131 2.36 0.68 -18.35
CA GLN A 131 1.48 1.80 -18.01
C GLN A 131 0.77 1.47 -16.70
N LYS A 132 0.89 2.31 -15.67
CA LYS A 132 0.38 1.98 -14.34
C LYS A 132 -0.32 3.16 -13.67
N TRP A 133 -1.56 2.95 -13.23
CA TRP A 133 -2.25 3.84 -12.28
C TRP A 133 -2.20 3.20 -10.91
N LEU A 134 -1.46 3.84 -9.98
CA LEU A 134 -1.25 3.33 -8.63
C LEU A 134 -0.67 1.90 -8.67
N LEU A 135 -1.52 0.87 -8.53
CA LEU A 135 -1.21 -0.56 -8.49
C LEU A 135 -1.58 -1.31 -9.78
N THR A 136 -2.47 -0.78 -10.63
CA THR A 136 -2.99 -1.55 -11.78
C THR A 136 -2.12 -1.37 -13.01
N SER A 137 -1.41 -2.44 -13.37
CA SER A 137 -0.56 -2.50 -14.57
C SER A 137 -1.39 -2.78 -15.83
N MET A 138 -1.07 -2.07 -16.91
CA MET A 138 -1.65 -2.25 -18.24
C MET A 138 -0.57 -2.07 -19.29
N ALA A 139 -0.78 -2.64 -20.48
CA ALA A 139 0.12 -2.53 -21.63
C ALA A 139 1.60 -2.67 -21.21
N CYS A 140 1.99 -3.89 -20.89
CA CYS A 140 3.31 -4.18 -20.34
C CYS A 140 4.24 -4.76 -21.39
N SER A 141 5.50 -4.34 -21.31
CA SER A 141 6.64 -5.04 -21.89
C SER A 141 7.44 -5.70 -20.77
N VAL A 142 7.87 -6.94 -20.98
CA VAL A 142 8.56 -7.72 -19.95
C VAL A 142 9.78 -8.36 -20.57
N VAL A 143 10.90 -8.28 -19.85
CA VAL A 143 12.13 -8.96 -20.22
C VAL A 143 12.73 -9.62 -18.99
N THR A 144 13.38 -10.77 -19.20
CA THR A 144 14.06 -11.49 -18.13
C THR A 144 15.56 -11.36 -18.32
N LEU A 145 16.24 -10.90 -17.28
CA LEU A 145 17.69 -10.89 -17.16
C LEU A 145 18.11 -12.12 -16.35
N ALA A 146 19.03 -12.92 -16.89
CA ALA A 146 19.59 -14.06 -16.18
C ALA A 146 20.99 -13.71 -15.69
N SER A 147 21.25 -13.88 -14.39
CA SER A 147 22.62 -14.00 -13.89
C SER A 147 23.31 -15.16 -14.59
N GLY A 148 24.63 -15.09 -14.76
CA GLY A 148 25.38 -16.11 -15.45
C GLY A 148 25.62 -17.36 -14.60
N PRO A 149 26.51 -18.26 -15.05
CA PRO A 149 26.62 -19.61 -14.52
C PRO A 149 27.29 -19.68 -13.13
N THR A 150 27.91 -18.60 -12.67
CA THR A 150 28.68 -18.58 -11.42
C THR A 150 27.86 -17.93 -10.31
N ALA A 151 27.36 -18.75 -9.39
CA ALA A 151 26.67 -18.26 -8.19
C ALA A 151 27.59 -17.34 -7.36
N GLY A 152 27.05 -16.25 -6.84
CA GLY A 152 27.76 -15.29 -5.99
C GLY A 152 28.68 -14.31 -6.72
N ALA A 153 28.79 -14.38 -8.05
CA ALA A 153 29.59 -13.43 -8.83
C ALA A 153 28.71 -12.30 -9.40
N TRP A 154 29.22 -11.07 -9.38
CA TRP A 154 28.62 -9.95 -10.10
C TRP A 154 28.84 -10.10 -11.59
N GLN A 155 27.79 -9.90 -12.38
CA GLN A 155 27.84 -9.97 -13.83
C GLN A 155 26.97 -8.88 -14.46
N THR A 156 27.54 -8.18 -15.44
CA THR A 156 26.78 -7.23 -16.25
C THR A 156 25.97 -8.00 -17.28
N VAL A 157 24.68 -7.75 -17.28
CA VAL A 157 23.72 -8.37 -18.20
C VAL A 157 22.89 -7.29 -18.87
N GLU A 158 22.44 -7.57 -20.07
CA GLU A 158 21.61 -6.65 -20.83
C GLU A 158 20.55 -7.39 -21.64
N ALA A 159 19.43 -6.72 -21.88
CA ALA A 159 18.42 -7.22 -22.79
C ALA A 159 17.66 -6.06 -23.47
N LYS A 160 17.18 -6.32 -24.68
CA LYS A 160 16.29 -5.39 -25.38
C LYS A 160 14.93 -5.39 -24.69
N LEU A 161 14.43 -4.21 -24.38
CA LEU A 161 13.12 -3.97 -23.80
C LEU A 161 12.27 -3.21 -24.84
N PRO A 162 11.37 -3.91 -25.55
CA PRO A 162 10.46 -3.26 -26.48
C PRO A 162 9.62 -2.22 -25.74
N ALA A 163 9.59 -0.99 -26.23
CA ALA A 163 8.81 0.09 -25.61
C ALA A 163 7.98 0.90 -26.61
N ARG A 164 8.12 0.59 -27.91
CA ARG A 164 7.27 1.15 -28.97
C ARG A 164 5.79 0.96 -28.67
N GLY A 165 5.02 2.03 -28.86
CA GLY A 165 3.58 2.07 -28.57
C GLY A 165 3.19 2.31 -27.11
N LEU A 166 4.10 2.12 -26.13
CA LEU A 166 3.77 2.34 -24.71
C LEU A 166 3.53 3.82 -24.36
N THR A 167 4.13 4.74 -25.11
CA THR A 167 3.95 6.19 -24.94
C THR A 167 2.74 6.74 -25.69
N ALA A 168 2.10 5.93 -26.56
CA ALA A 168 0.97 6.37 -27.40
C ALA A 168 -0.34 6.32 -26.61
N GLN A 169 -0.57 7.31 -25.75
CA GLN A 169 -1.74 7.39 -24.88
C GLN A 169 -2.54 8.68 -25.12
N PRO A 170 -3.88 8.62 -25.09
CA PRO A 170 -4.71 9.82 -25.16
C PRO A 170 -4.59 10.62 -23.85
N TRP A 171 -4.59 11.95 -23.95
CA TRP A 171 -4.36 12.84 -22.80
C TRP A 171 -5.35 12.63 -21.64
N PHE A 172 -6.60 12.28 -21.94
CA PHE A 172 -7.67 12.08 -20.96
C PHE A 172 -7.61 10.73 -20.24
N ALA A 173 -6.78 9.79 -20.70
CA ALA A 173 -6.56 8.50 -20.07
C ALA A 173 -5.07 8.19 -19.93
N TYR A 174 -4.26 9.23 -19.76
CA TYR A 174 -2.82 9.13 -19.60
C TYR A 174 -2.45 8.35 -18.34
N ARG A 175 -1.52 7.41 -18.50
CA ARG A 175 -0.97 6.59 -17.43
C ARG A 175 0.54 6.73 -17.41
N PRO A 176 1.12 7.06 -16.23
CA PRO A 176 2.57 7.04 -16.07
C PRO A 176 3.15 5.68 -16.46
N LEU A 177 4.34 5.71 -17.04
CA LEU A 177 5.13 4.51 -17.27
C LEU A 177 5.98 4.24 -16.05
N LYS A 178 6.02 2.97 -15.63
CA LYS A 178 6.88 2.53 -14.55
C LYS A 178 7.71 1.34 -15.01
N LEU A 179 9.01 1.42 -14.74
CA LEU A 179 9.91 0.27 -14.81
C LEU A 179 9.95 -0.38 -13.43
N SER A 180 9.75 -1.69 -13.36
CA SER A 180 9.71 -2.45 -12.11
C SER A 180 10.69 -3.62 -12.15
N LEU A 181 11.45 -3.77 -11.07
CA LEU A 181 12.34 -4.90 -10.82
C LEU A 181 11.61 -5.93 -9.97
N VAL A 182 11.58 -7.19 -10.42
CA VAL A 182 10.82 -8.26 -9.79
C VAL A 182 11.64 -9.55 -9.81
N THR A 183 11.86 -10.15 -8.64
CA THR A 183 12.39 -11.51 -8.56
C THR A 183 11.26 -12.52 -8.77
N PRO A 184 11.34 -13.38 -9.80
CA PRO A 184 10.42 -14.51 -9.90
C PRO A 184 10.58 -15.43 -8.67
N ALA A 185 9.52 -16.15 -8.31
CA ALA A 185 9.49 -16.99 -7.10
C ALA A 185 10.61 -18.06 -7.00
N GLN A 186 11.30 -18.35 -8.10
CA GLN A 186 12.39 -19.33 -8.19
C GLN A 186 13.77 -18.73 -7.83
N SER A 187 13.90 -17.41 -7.77
CA SER A 187 15.14 -16.73 -7.38
C SER A 187 15.16 -16.51 -5.86
N LEU A 188 16.02 -17.25 -5.15
CA LEU A 188 16.12 -17.21 -3.68
C LEU A 188 16.62 -15.85 -3.16
N SER A 189 17.63 -15.28 -3.83
CA SER A 189 18.11 -13.93 -3.55
C SER A 189 18.84 -13.36 -4.78
N MET A 190 18.51 -12.13 -5.15
CA MET A 190 19.10 -11.39 -6.26
C MET A 190 19.61 -10.04 -5.77
N ASP A 191 20.91 -9.83 -5.91
CA ASP A 191 21.53 -8.52 -5.75
C ASP A 191 21.57 -7.81 -7.11
N ILE A 192 21.21 -6.53 -7.11
CA ILE A 192 20.98 -5.71 -8.29
C ILE A 192 21.68 -4.37 -8.10
N ASP A 193 22.47 -3.97 -9.08
CA ASP A 193 23.22 -2.70 -9.07
C ASP A 193 23.36 -2.14 -10.50
N ASP A 194 23.73 -0.88 -10.62
CA ASP A 194 23.92 -0.14 -11.88
C ASP A 194 22.81 -0.39 -12.93
N VAL A 195 21.55 -0.19 -12.52
CA VAL A 195 20.40 -0.36 -13.40
C VAL A 195 20.29 0.82 -14.35
N GLU A 196 20.40 0.55 -15.63
CA GLU A 196 20.31 1.53 -16.69
C GLU A 196 19.19 1.17 -17.67
N LEU A 197 18.46 2.19 -18.11
CA LEU A 197 17.49 2.08 -19.20
C LEU A 197 17.91 3.04 -20.30
N VAL A 198 18.55 2.52 -21.34
CA VAL A 198 19.23 3.32 -22.36
C VAL A 198 18.52 3.16 -23.69
N ALA A 199 18.23 4.28 -24.36
CA ALA A 199 17.90 4.26 -25.79
C ALA A 199 19.21 4.18 -26.58
N ASP A 200 19.26 3.43 -27.69
CA ASP A 200 20.40 3.25 -28.61
C ASP A 200 21.80 3.66 -28.09
N ALA A 201 22.17 4.96 -28.17
CA ALA A 201 23.44 5.53 -27.70
C ALA A 201 23.28 6.71 -26.71
N GLY A 202 22.14 6.78 -26.02
CA GLY A 202 21.79 7.86 -25.10
C GLY A 202 22.27 7.64 -23.66
N ALA A 203 21.99 8.63 -22.80
CA ALA A 203 22.08 8.45 -21.36
C ALA A 203 20.94 7.54 -20.85
N SER A 204 21.16 6.90 -19.70
CA SER A 204 20.08 6.20 -19.01
C SER A 204 18.96 7.18 -18.63
N VAL A 205 17.70 6.79 -18.87
CA VAL A 205 16.53 7.55 -18.42
C VAL A 205 16.14 7.23 -16.98
N LEU A 206 16.78 6.23 -16.35
CA LEU A 206 16.65 5.97 -14.92
C LEU A 206 17.55 6.91 -14.12
N ALA A 207 17.05 7.38 -12.98
CA ALA A 207 17.85 8.07 -11.97
C ALA A 207 18.20 7.10 -10.83
N ASN A 208 19.35 7.32 -10.18
CA ASN A 208 19.79 6.55 -9.00
C ASN A 208 19.77 5.02 -9.24
N GLY A 209 20.24 4.58 -10.41
CA GLY A 209 20.30 3.15 -10.77
C GLY A 209 21.40 2.36 -10.05
N ASP A 210 22.38 3.08 -9.50
CA ASP A 210 23.49 2.60 -8.67
C ASP A 210 23.13 2.58 -7.16
N PHE A 211 21.92 3.00 -6.81
CA PHE A 211 21.43 3.10 -5.43
C PHE A 211 22.32 3.92 -4.48
N ALA A 212 23.18 4.81 -5.01
CA ALA A 212 24.07 5.63 -4.20
C ALA A 212 23.28 6.58 -3.29
N ALA A 213 22.16 7.12 -3.77
CA ALA A 213 21.20 7.90 -2.99
C ALA A 213 20.14 7.03 -2.28
N GLY A 214 20.44 5.75 -2.05
CA GLY A 214 19.50 4.81 -1.43
C GLY A 214 18.34 4.46 -2.37
N LEU A 215 17.10 4.50 -1.87
CA LEU A 215 15.89 4.22 -2.65
C LEU A 215 15.27 5.48 -3.26
N ASP A 216 15.99 6.59 -3.33
CA ASP A 216 15.49 7.79 -4.00
C ASP A 216 15.02 7.44 -5.42
N ARG A 217 13.76 7.81 -5.73
CA ARG A 217 13.04 7.50 -7.00
C ARG A 217 12.61 6.04 -7.19
N TRP A 218 13.01 5.12 -6.32
CA TRP A 218 12.61 3.72 -6.33
C TRP A 218 11.57 3.44 -5.25
N PHE A 219 10.39 2.99 -5.65
CA PHE A 219 9.25 2.78 -4.78
C PHE A 219 8.89 1.30 -4.71
N PHE A 220 8.67 0.82 -3.49
CA PHE A 220 8.12 -0.50 -3.25
C PHE A 220 6.61 -0.54 -3.59
N ALA A 221 6.18 -1.62 -4.24
CA ALA A 221 4.78 -1.98 -4.41
C ALA A 221 4.59 -3.50 -4.37
N THR A 222 3.38 -3.96 -4.12
CA THR A 222 2.98 -5.36 -4.20
C THR A 222 1.52 -5.47 -4.61
N ASP A 223 1.16 -6.57 -5.26
CA ASP A 223 -0.23 -6.93 -5.56
C ASP A 223 -0.76 -7.97 -4.54
N VAL A 224 0.06 -8.35 -3.56
CA VAL A 224 -0.25 -9.39 -2.57
C VAL A 224 -0.27 -8.75 -1.19
N ASP A 225 -1.44 -8.31 -0.76
CA ASP A 225 -1.62 -7.48 0.43
C ASP A 225 -1.45 -8.19 1.79
N PRO A 226 -1.93 -9.45 2.02
CA PRO A 226 -1.99 -10.03 3.38
C PRO A 226 -0.65 -10.06 4.14
N PRO A 227 0.51 -10.32 3.51
CA PRO A 227 1.79 -10.24 4.21
C PRO A 227 2.19 -8.85 4.70
N TRP A 228 1.51 -7.80 4.24
CA TRP A 228 1.84 -6.40 4.53
C TRP A 228 0.78 -5.71 5.40
N HIS A 229 -0.46 -6.21 5.40
CA HIS A 229 -1.59 -5.56 6.05
C HIS A 229 -2.48 -6.56 6.81
N ILE A 230 -2.76 -6.26 8.08
CA ILE A 230 -3.68 -7.03 8.95
C ILE A 230 -5.14 -6.93 8.47
N HIS A 231 -5.50 -5.87 7.74
CA HIS A 231 -6.87 -5.61 7.27
C HIS A 231 -7.93 -5.57 8.37
N SER A 232 -7.60 -4.97 9.51
CA SER A 232 -8.55 -4.61 10.56
C SER A 232 -7.89 -3.63 11.52
N LEU A 233 -8.43 -2.41 11.60
CA LEU A 233 -7.88 -1.35 12.42
C LEU A 233 -7.81 -1.73 13.91
N PRO A 234 -8.85 -2.31 14.55
CA PRO A 234 -8.75 -2.75 15.94
C PRO A 234 -7.65 -3.80 16.18
N VAL A 235 -7.53 -4.77 15.26
CA VAL A 235 -6.51 -5.83 15.37
C VAL A 235 -5.11 -5.25 15.16
N ALA A 236 -4.95 -4.36 14.18
CA ALA A 236 -3.69 -3.66 13.93
C ALA A 236 -3.27 -2.78 15.11
N LEU A 237 -4.19 -2.02 15.71
CA LEU A 237 -3.91 -1.22 16.91
C LEU A 237 -3.47 -2.10 18.09
N LEU A 238 -4.14 -3.24 18.27
CA LEU A 238 -3.77 -4.19 19.32
C LEU A 238 -2.42 -4.86 19.05
N PHE A 239 -2.11 -5.18 17.78
CA PHE A 239 -0.83 -5.74 17.37
C PHE A 239 0.31 -4.73 17.54
N ASP A 240 0.17 -3.54 16.96
CA ASP A 240 1.23 -2.53 16.90
C ASP A 240 1.41 -1.76 18.22
N LEU A 241 0.31 -1.43 18.90
CA LEU A 241 0.29 -0.51 20.06
C LEU A 241 -0.25 -1.14 21.35
N GLY A 242 -0.65 -2.41 21.31
CA GLY A 242 -1.13 -3.15 22.48
C GLY A 242 -2.45 -2.62 23.04
N TRP A 243 -2.74 -3.00 24.28
CA TRP A 243 -3.96 -2.59 24.95
C TRP A 243 -4.04 -1.08 25.20
N PHE A 244 -2.92 -0.39 25.43
CA PHE A 244 -2.95 1.06 25.60
C PHE A 244 -3.30 1.80 24.31
N GLY A 245 -2.75 1.37 23.16
CA GLY A 245 -3.15 1.95 21.87
C GLY A 245 -4.62 1.73 21.56
N LEU A 246 -5.11 0.50 21.77
CA LEU A 246 -6.53 0.17 21.56
C LEU A 246 -7.45 0.95 22.51
N LEU A 247 -7.07 1.12 23.78
CA LEU A 247 -7.82 1.91 24.75
C LEU A 247 -7.84 3.39 24.37
N ALA A 248 -6.71 3.97 24.01
CA ALA A 248 -6.63 5.36 23.58
C ALA A 248 -7.50 5.63 22.35
N TRP A 249 -7.48 4.73 21.37
CA TRP A 249 -8.35 4.79 20.21
C TRP A 249 -9.84 4.69 20.61
N THR A 250 -10.18 3.76 21.49
CA THR A 250 -11.56 3.57 21.97
C THR A 250 -12.07 4.82 22.68
N VAL A 251 -11.24 5.42 23.55
CA VAL A 251 -11.55 6.68 24.25
C VAL A 251 -11.77 7.81 23.25
N LEU A 252 -10.88 7.96 22.26
CA LEU A 252 -11.04 8.96 21.21
C LEU A 252 -12.37 8.79 20.47
N VAL A 253 -12.69 7.57 20.02
CA VAL A 253 -13.93 7.28 19.30
C VAL A 253 -15.14 7.61 20.18
N VAL A 254 -15.18 7.15 21.42
CA VAL A 254 -16.29 7.43 22.35
C VAL A 254 -16.48 8.93 22.56
N LEU A 255 -15.40 9.69 22.78
CA LEU A 255 -15.45 11.13 22.97
C LEU A 255 -15.95 11.86 21.72
N VAL A 256 -15.47 11.46 20.54
CA VAL A 256 -15.88 12.04 19.25
C VAL A 256 -17.35 11.76 18.98
N LEU A 257 -17.82 10.54 19.22
CA LEU A 257 -19.22 10.17 19.06
C LEU A 257 -20.12 10.96 20.03
N ALA A 258 -19.74 11.02 21.31
CA ALA A 258 -20.53 11.73 22.33
C ALA A 258 -20.61 13.23 22.05
N ARG A 259 -19.47 13.89 21.82
CA ARG A 259 -19.42 15.34 21.55
C ARG A 259 -20.02 15.68 20.20
N GLY A 260 -19.74 14.89 19.17
CA GLY A 260 -20.27 15.07 17.83
C GLY A 260 -21.78 14.90 17.78
N ALA A 261 -22.33 13.88 18.45
CA ALA A 261 -23.77 13.68 18.55
C ALA A 261 -24.45 14.82 19.30
N HIS A 262 -23.86 15.26 20.41
CA HIS A 262 -24.36 16.42 21.16
C HIS A 262 -24.39 17.70 20.32
N ALA A 263 -23.30 18.01 19.61
CA ALA A 263 -23.21 19.16 18.72
C ALA A 263 -24.19 19.07 17.54
N ALA A 264 -24.35 17.88 16.96
CA ALA A 264 -25.32 17.63 15.90
C ALA A 264 -26.77 17.84 16.39
N TRP A 265 -27.10 17.37 17.60
CA TRP A 265 -28.40 17.62 18.23
C TRP A 265 -28.64 19.10 18.53
N GLN A 266 -27.60 19.86 18.79
CA GLN A 266 -27.67 21.32 18.91
C GLN A 266 -27.80 22.06 17.56
N GLY A 267 -27.86 21.33 16.44
CA GLY A 267 -28.09 21.89 15.11
C GLY A 267 -26.82 22.26 14.34
N SER A 268 -25.64 21.78 14.74
CA SER A 268 -24.40 22.01 13.98
C SER A 268 -24.32 21.10 12.75
N PRO A 269 -24.42 21.62 11.51
CA PRO A 269 -24.36 20.79 10.29
C PRO A 269 -22.95 20.23 10.04
N THR A 270 -21.91 20.98 10.43
CA THR A 270 -20.52 20.56 10.30
C THR A 270 -20.21 19.40 11.23
N ALA A 271 -20.69 19.43 12.48
CA ALA A 271 -20.53 18.32 13.42
C ALA A 271 -21.26 17.06 12.94
N LEU A 272 -22.48 17.21 12.40
CA LEU A 272 -23.23 16.08 11.84
C LEU A 272 -22.48 15.42 10.67
N ALA A 273 -21.98 16.22 9.72
CA ALA A 273 -21.22 15.72 8.59
C ALA A 273 -19.91 15.03 9.02
N ALA A 274 -19.17 15.65 9.95
CA ALA A 274 -17.94 15.10 10.49
C ALA A 274 -18.18 13.79 11.28
N LEU A 275 -19.24 13.73 12.08
CA LEU A 275 -19.65 12.54 12.81
C LEU A 275 -19.99 11.38 11.86
N ALA A 276 -20.77 11.66 10.81
CA ALA A 276 -21.10 10.67 9.78
C ALA A 276 -19.82 10.14 9.08
N ALA A 277 -18.87 11.03 8.79
CA ALA A 277 -17.59 10.65 8.20
C ALA A 277 -16.73 9.79 9.14
N VAL A 278 -16.67 10.10 10.43
CA VAL A 278 -15.96 9.28 11.44
C VAL A 278 -16.61 7.90 11.59
N LEU A 279 -17.93 7.82 11.59
CA LEU A 279 -18.65 6.54 11.61
C LEU A 279 -18.35 5.71 10.36
N ALA A 280 -18.38 6.31 9.17
CA ALA A 280 -18.02 5.64 7.92
C ALA A 280 -16.56 5.15 7.94
N PHE A 281 -15.64 5.97 8.46
CA PHE A 281 -14.24 5.58 8.66
C PHE A 281 -14.13 4.39 9.62
N GLY A 282 -14.86 4.39 10.75
CA GLY A 282 -14.85 3.30 11.71
C GLY A 282 -15.38 1.99 11.14
N VAL A 283 -16.49 2.03 10.38
CA VAL A 283 -17.04 0.86 9.68
C VAL A 283 -16.03 0.33 8.67
N SER A 284 -15.47 1.19 7.82
CA SER A 284 -14.44 0.76 6.85
C SER A 284 -13.19 0.22 7.55
N GLY A 285 -12.76 0.85 8.64
CA GLY A 285 -11.60 0.47 9.46
C GLY A 285 -11.78 -0.86 10.17
N SER A 286 -12.99 -1.30 10.49
CA SER A 286 -13.22 -2.63 11.08
C SER A 286 -12.72 -3.77 10.18
N LEU A 287 -12.64 -3.53 8.87
CA LEU A 287 -12.24 -4.49 7.83
C LEU A 287 -10.99 -4.06 7.05
N ASN A 288 -10.36 -2.94 7.42
CA ASN A 288 -9.18 -2.41 6.74
C ASN A 288 -8.26 -1.68 7.73
N THR A 289 -6.96 -1.76 7.53
CA THR A 289 -6.01 -0.94 8.31
C THR A 289 -5.84 0.41 7.61
N LEU A 290 -6.81 1.31 7.81
CA LEU A 290 -6.88 2.59 7.08
C LEU A 290 -5.72 3.55 7.40
N ILE A 291 -5.12 3.43 8.58
CA ILE A 291 -4.13 4.40 9.10
C ILE A 291 -2.69 4.07 8.72
N ASP A 292 -2.45 3.01 7.93
CA ASP A 292 -1.12 2.67 7.41
C ASP A 292 -0.52 3.80 6.56
N ALA A 293 -1.38 4.63 5.95
CA ALA A 293 -0.98 5.87 5.32
C ALA A 293 -1.22 7.06 6.25
N PRO A 294 -0.20 7.87 6.58
CA PRO A 294 -0.32 9.02 7.50
C PRO A 294 -1.43 10.02 7.15
N ARG A 295 -1.74 10.17 5.86
CA ARG A 295 -2.82 11.05 5.38
C ARG A 295 -4.21 10.64 5.86
N PHE A 296 -4.48 9.34 6.01
CA PHE A 296 -5.78 8.86 6.49
C PHE A 296 -5.89 8.97 8.01
N LEU A 297 -4.78 8.79 8.74
CA LEU A 297 -4.73 9.12 10.16
C LEU A 297 -4.99 10.61 10.38
N PHE A 298 -4.34 11.49 9.61
CA PHE A 298 -4.59 12.92 9.66
C PHE A 298 -6.06 13.25 9.37
N LEU A 299 -6.64 12.66 8.33
CA LEU A 299 -8.04 12.86 7.98
C LEU A 299 -8.98 12.44 9.13
N LEU A 300 -8.74 11.28 9.75
CA LEU A 300 -9.50 10.84 10.92
C LEU A 300 -9.40 11.87 12.06
N LEU A 301 -8.18 12.27 12.44
CA LEU A 301 -7.96 13.22 13.53
C LEU A 301 -8.62 14.58 13.25
N TRP A 302 -8.55 15.06 12.01
CA TRP A 302 -9.18 16.31 11.59
C TRP A 302 -10.71 16.24 11.64
N LEU A 303 -11.31 15.14 11.15
CA LEU A 303 -12.75 14.92 11.24
C LEU A 303 -13.21 14.76 12.69
N SER A 304 -12.44 14.05 13.52
CA SER A 304 -12.68 13.93 14.95
C SER A 304 -12.70 15.30 15.64
N TRP A 305 -11.76 16.17 15.30
CA TRP A 305 -11.71 17.53 15.82
C TRP A 305 -12.92 18.38 15.37
N LEU A 306 -13.32 18.31 14.09
CA LEU A 306 -14.50 19.01 13.57
C LEU A 306 -15.79 18.57 14.29
N ALA A 307 -15.94 17.26 14.49
CA ALA A 307 -17.07 16.70 15.23
C ALA A 307 -17.09 17.19 16.68
N ALA A 308 -15.93 17.26 17.35
CA ALA A 308 -15.84 17.72 18.73
C ALA A 308 -16.01 19.24 18.90
N ARG A 309 -15.62 20.05 17.90
CA ARG A 309 -15.68 21.53 17.95
C ARG A 309 -17.07 22.12 17.76
N GLY A 310 -17.96 21.45 17.02
CA GLY A 310 -19.30 21.98 16.76
C GLY A 310 -20.10 22.27 18.03
N SER A 311 -19.69 21.74 19.19
CA SER A 311 -20.31 22.03 20.49
C SER A 311 -20.06 23.46 21.00
N GLU A 312 -19.04 24.17 20.50
CA GLU A 312 -18.64 25.48 21.05
C GLU A 312 -19.28 26.67 20.33
N GLN A 313 -19.76 26.50 19.09
CA GLN A 313 -20.36 27.57 18.31
C GLN A 313 -21.86 27.70 18.60
N ARG A 314 -22.23 28.30 19.74
CA ARG A 314 -23.57 28.89 19.88
C ARG A 314 -23.67 30.12 18.96
N PRO A 315 -24.76 30.30 18.20
CA PRO A 315 -25.10 31.62 17.70
C PRO A 315 -25.32 32.51 18.92
N THR A 316 -24.49 33.54 19.09
CA THR A 316 -24.80 34.64 20.01
C THR A 316 -26.16 35.19 19.59
N PRO A 317 -27.16 35.29 20.49
CA PRO A 317 -28.44 35.87 20.12
C PRO A 317 -28.18 37.28 19.57
N ALA A 318 -28.62 37.50 18.33
CA ALA A 318 -28.58 38.82 17.73
C ALA A 318 -29.33 39.76 18.68
N ASN A 319 -28.61 40.74 19.22
CA ASN A 319 -29.17 41.71 20.14
C ASN A 319 -30.14 42.57 19.34
N THR A 320 -31.42 42.19 19.32
CA THR A 320 -32.51 43.01 18.79
C THR A 320 -32.68 44.21 19.71
N ARG A 321 -31.89 45.27 19.46
CA ARG A 321 -32.25 46.61 19.88
C ARG A 321 -33.38 47.08 18.97
N SER A 322 -34.61 46.94 19.44
CA SER A 322 -35.74 47.72 18.98
C SER A 322 -35.45 49.20 19.26
N LEU A 323 -35.44 50.02 18.19
CA LEU A 323 -35.67 51.45 18.25
C LEU A 323 -37.17 51.71 18.24
#